data_AF-A0A9D3RRQ9-F1
#
_entry.id   AF-A0A9D3RRQ9-F1
#
_cell.length_a   1.000
_cell.length_b   1.000
_cell.length_c   1.000
_cell.angle_alpha   90.00
_cell.angle_beta   90.00
_cell.angle_gamma   90.00
#
_symmetry.space_group_name_H-M   'P 1'
#
loop_
_entity.id
_entity.type
_entity.pdbx_description
1 polymer ?
#
loop_
_entity_poly.entity_id
_entity_poly.type
_entity_poly.pdbx_seq_one_letter_code
_entity_poly.pdbx_strand_id
1 'polypeptide(L)'
;MHESALGQGSVEGEATGHHFVPVRPPEVSMEWLVTALERDLGVDRRQMGPGLRPQEQVVLVPTRWVLGLRERRVTRCARYEGVSEGEVHTLLQRSQVKLPSGWTRVCIQGLRKSRLGYRLSREPGCQGEGISEDSFFSLMQGVSEHNFRNLWRQAHRIYVQPYAGTVEQAQVLALDAVRQALQAVFCCPFISTDRVSPSLSPAREKEKENPFPAYTSPKPGRDQLCPNILPAEGLLESGEMLYVVLPYSQYSLYDIVTFSPAKLANSNAKVLFILYQLLTAMQACHSVGLSCGELSLQDVAVDEQLCSYLKVSLAHYEELGDDREATVCVNGGVGHRLGRSLEVDRGGGANNGQLCWDCCEELKSLVLDWVHGRVSNFRYLMELNKLAGRREGDPNYHPVLPWVVDFTIPFGRFRDLRRSKFRLNKGDKQLDFTYEMTKEALAAAVANGAGQGILQET
;
A
#
# COMPACT_ATOMS: atom_id res chain seq x y z
N MET A 1 34.74 -65.41 -42.35
CA MET A 1 34.51 -64.44 -43.44
C MET A 1 34.16 -63.13 -42.80
N HIS A 2 34.76 -62.06 -43.33
CA HIS A 2 34.57 -60.67 -42.94
C HIS A 2 33.08 -60.28 -42.83
N GLU A 3 32.72 -59.53 -41.78
CA GLU A 3 32.41 -58.10 -41.93
C GLU A 3 32.24 -57.41 -40.56
N SER A 4 32.56 -56.13 -40.56
CA SER A 4 32.86 -55.27 -39.43
C SER A 4 31.89 -54.08 -39.45
N ALA A 5 31.36 -53.64 -38.31
CA ALA A 5 31.02 -52.24 -37.97
C ALA A 5 30.36 -52.23 -36.57
N LEU A 6 31.01 -51.81 -35.48
CA LEU A 6 31.29 -50.43 -35.00
C LEU A 6 30.06 -49.63 -34.53
N GLY A 7 30.13 -49.18 -33.27
CA GLY A 7 29.33 -48.08 -32.69
C GLY A 7 28.67 -48.44 -31.35
N GLN A 8 29.41 -48.42 -30.22
CA GLN A 8 29.39 -47.34 -29.20
C GLN A 8 27.97 -47.08 -28.63
N GLY A 9 27.64 -47.39 -27.39
CA GLY A 9 28.34 -47.07 -26.14
C GLY A 9 27.38 -46.21 -25.31
N SER A 10 26.55 -46.84 -24.49
CA SER A 10 25.54 -46.20 -23.65
C SER A 10 26.20 -45.30 -22.61
N VAL A 11 25.87 -44.01 -22.62
CA VAL A 11 26.13 -43.07 -21.53
C VAL A 11 24.79 -42.77 -20.86
N GLU A 12 24.60 -43.32 -19.67
CA GLU A 12 23.56 -42.90 -18.75
C GLU A 12 23.85 -41.47 -18.31
N GLY A 13 23.02 -40.53 -18.76
CA GLY A 13 23.00 -39.17 -18.24
C GLY A 13 22.06 -39.10 -17.04
N GLU A 14 22.63 -39.06 -15.83
CA GLU A 14 21.93 -38.61 -14.63
C GLU A 14 21.44 -37.18 -14.86
N ALA A 15 20.14 -37.03 -15.10
CA ALA A 15 19.47 -35.73 -15.06
C ALA A 15 19.29 -35.32 -13.59
N THR A 16 20.29 -34.62 -13.06
CA THR A 16 20.21 -33.94 -11.77
C THR A 16 19.04 -32.95 -11.80
N GLY A 17 18.03 -33.23 -10.99
CA GLY A 17 16.88 -32.37 -10.81
C GLY A 17 17.31 -31.04 -10.19
N HIS A 18 17.46 -30.01 -11.02
CA HIS A 18 17.50 -28.65 -10.53
C HIS A 18 16.12 -28.30 -9.96
N HIS A 19 16.00 -28.41 -8.63
CA HIS A 19 14.93 -27.75 -7.88
C HIS A 19 15.01 -26.25 -8.16
N PHE A 20 14.13 -25.79 -9.05
CA PHE A 20 13.88 -24.38 -9.27
C PHE A 20 13.18 -23.85 -8.00
N VAL A 21 13.99 -23.38 -7.04
CA VAL A 21 13.47 -22.58 -5.92
C VAL A 21 12.93 -21.30 -6.55
N PRO A 22 11.64 -20.98 -6.37
CA PRO A 22 11.10 -19.74 -6.90
C PRO A 22 11.81 -18.59 -6.21
N VAL A 23 12.67 -17.89 -6.95
CA VAL A 23 13.19 -16.59 -6.54
C VAL A 23 11.99 -15.65 -6.56
N ARG A 24 11.38 -15.47 -5.39
CA ARG A 24 10.48 -14.34 -5.15
C ARG A 24 11.29 -13.08 -5.47
N PRO A 25 10.73 -12.08 -6.18
CA PRO A 25 11.32 -10.75 -6.13
C PRO A 25 11.46 -10.36 -4.64
N PRO A 26 12.44 -9.54 -4.25
CA PRO A 26 12.56 -9.12 -2.86
C PRO A 26 11.30 -8.31 -2.51
N GLU A 27 10.28 -9.00 -1.99
CA GLU A 27 9.30 -8.38 -1.11
C GLU A 27 10.17 -7.71 -0.05
N VAL A 28 10.17 -6.38 -0.02
CA VAL A 28 10.83 -5.62 1.04
C VAL A 28 10.16 -6.09 2.33
N SER A 29 10.76 -7.08 2.96
CA SER A 29 10.14 -7.80 4.05
C SER A 29 9.99 -6.81 5.19
N MET A 30 8.75 -6.48 5.51
CA MET A 30 8.37 -5.61 6.63
C MET A 30 8.54 -6.33 7.99
N GLU A 31 9.39 -7.36 8.01
CA GLU A 31 9.90 -8.05 9.18
C GLU A 31 10.42 -7.09 10.24
N TRP A 32 10.99 -5.94 9.85
CA TRP A 32 11.46 -4.95 10.80
C TRP A 32 10.31 -4.39 11.65
N LEU A 33 9.13 -4.12 11.05
CA LEU A 33 7.98 -3.56 11.76
C LEU A 33 7.35 -4.63 12.65
N VAL A 34 7.19 -5.85 12.11
CA VAL A 34 6.71 -7.02 12.89
C VAL A 34 7.59 -7.25 14.12
N THR A 35 8.92 -7.24 13.94
CA THR A 35 9.88 -7.44 15.05
C THR A 35 9.83 -6.29 16.05
N ALA A 36 9.66 -5.05 15.58
CA ALA A 36 9.56 -3.87 16.45
C ALA A 36 8.26 -3.89 17.29
N LEU A 37 7.12 -4.26 16.70
CA LEU A 37 5.84 -4.40 17.41
C LEU A 37 5.88 -5.53 18.45
N GLU A 38 6.52 -6.65 18.13
CA GLU A 38 6.73 -7.75 19.08
C GLU A 38 7.58 -7.31 20.27
N ARG A 39 8.69 -6.60 20.01
CA ARG A 39 9.62 -6.11 21.02
C ARG A 39 8.99 -5.04 21.92
N ASP A 40 8.39 -4.02 21.31
CA ASP A 40 7.99 -2.78 21.99
C ASP A 40 6.57 -2.86 22.58
N LEU A 41 5.65 -3.56 21.90
CA LEU A 41 4.24 -3.66 22.31
C LEU A 41 3.86 -5.05 22.83
N GLY A 42 4.73 -6.05 22.69
CA GLY A 42 4.49 -7.42 23.13
C GLY A 42 3.42 -8.14 22.31
N VAL A 43 3.17 -7.71 21.08
CA VAL A 43 2.19 -8.33 20.18
C VAL A 43 2.79 -9.61 19.60
N ASP A 44 2.07 -10.73 19.70
CA ASP A 44 2.48 -12.01 19.11
C ASP A 44 2.45 -11.93 17.57
N ARG A 45 3.48 -12.45 16.89
CA ARG A 45 3.57 -12.48 15.42
C ARG A 45 2.35 -13.12 14.75
N ARG A 46 1.73 -14.12 15.39
CA ARG A 46 0.52 -14.80 14.90
C ARG A 46 -0.68 -13.86 14.84
N GLN A 47 -0.69 -12.82 15.68
CA GLN A 47 -1.74 -11.80 15.75
C GLN A 47 -1.48 -10.63 14.81
N MET A 48 -0.45 -10.71 13.95
CA MET A 48 -0.12 -9.69 12.95
C MET A 48 -0.38 -10.24 11.54
N GLY A 49 -0.86 -9.37 10.67
CA GLY A 49 -1.02 -9.65 9.25
C GLY A 49 -0.78 -8.39 8.42
N PRO A 50 -0.56 -8.53 7.11
CA PRO A 50 -0.32 -7.40 6.23
C PRO A 50 -1.54 -6.45 6.20
N GLY A 51 -1.26 -5.14 6.21
CA GLY A 51 -2.25 -4.11 5.96
C GLY A 51 -2.56 -3.89 4.48
N LEU A 52 -3.27 -2.80 4.18
CA LEU A 52 -3.56 -2.44 2.78
C LEU A 52 -2.32 -1.94 2.06
N ARG A 53 -1.49 -1.16 2.76
CA ARG A 53 -0.18 -0.71 2.30
C ARG A 53 0.92 -1.62 2.83
N PRO A 54 2.03 -1.81 2.10
CA PRO A 54 3.17 -2.58 2.58
C PRO A 54 3.68 -2.10 3.95
N GLN A 55 3.70 -0.78 4.19
CA GLN A 55 4.23 -0.18 5.41
C GLN A 55 3.25 -0.19 6.62
N GLU A 56 2.15 -0.93 6.51
CA GLU A 56 1.11 -1.03 7.54
C GLU A 56 0.91 -2.48 7.98
N GLN A 57 0.73 -2.69 9.29
CA GLN A 57 0.38 -4.00 9.85
C GLN A 57 -1.02 -3.96 10.47
N VAL A 58 -1.82 -4.98 10.20
CA VAL A 58 -3.10 -5.22 10.87
C VAL A 58 -2.83 -6.14 12.06
N VAL A 59 -3.28 -5.73 13.23
CA VAL A 59 -3.03 -6.45 14.48
C VAL A 59 -4.33 -6.76 15.19
N LEU A 60 -4.47 -8.01 15.64
CA LEU A 60 -5.57 -8.45 16.50
C LEU A 60 -5.21 -8.16 17.97
N VAL A 61 -5.96 -7.26 18.61
CA VAL A 61 -5.70 -6.77 19.97
C VAL A 61 -6.96 -6.84 20.85
N PRO A 62 -6.84 -6.94 22.18
CA PRO A 62 -7.98 -6.82 23.07
C PRO A 62 -8.61 -5.42 22.99
N THR A 63 -9.94 -5.32 23.01
CA THR A 63 -10.66 -4.02 23.03
C THR A 63 -10.21 -3.16 24.22
N ARG A 64 -9.96 -3.78 25.38
CA ARG A 64 -9.44 -3.09 26.57
C ARG A 64 -8.07 -2.45 26.37
N TRP A 65 -7.24 -3.01 25.48
CA TRP A 65 -5.93 -2.46 25.17
C TRP A 65 -6.06 -1.14 24.40
N VAL A 66 -6.96 -1.09 23.41
CA VAL A 66 -7.29 0.14 22.67
C VAL A 66 -7.92 1.19 23.58
N LEU A 67 -8.83 0.81 24.48
CA LEU A 67 -9.38 1.72 25.49
C LEU A 67 -8.28 2.30 26.40
N GLY A 68 -7.34 1.46 26.84
CA GLY A 68 -6.17 1.90 27.60
C GLY A 68 -5.32 2.93 26.85
N LEU A 69 -5.12 2.75 25.53
CA LEU A 69 -4.41 3.73 24.70
C LEU A 69 -5.10 5.09 24.69
N ARG A 70 -6.42 5.13 24.54
CA ARG A 70 -7.22 6.37 24.61
C ARG A 70 -7.10 7.06 25.97
N GLU A 71 -6.96 6.27 27.03
CA GLU A 71 -6.71 6.73 28.41
C GLU A 71 -5.24 7.03 28.70
N ARG A 72 -4.37 6.99 27.69
CA ARG A 72 -2.92 7.25 27.77
C ARG A 72 -2.16 6.25 28.63
N ARG A 73 -2.60 4.99 28.63
CA ARG A 73 -1.97 3.86 29.32
C ARG A 73 -1.50 2.82 28.29
N VAL A 74 -0.21 2.50 28.32
CA VAL A 74 0.36 1.44 27.47
C VAL A 74 0.62 0.21 28.32
N THR A 75 0.10 -0.92 27.88
CA THR A 75 0.33 -2.24 28.48
C THR A 75 0.76 -3.21 27.38
N ARG A 76 1.36 -4.35 27.74
CA ARG A 76 1.63 -5.40 26.75
C ARG A 76 0.32 -5.88 26.16
N CYS A 77 0.32 -6.09 24.84
CA CYS A 77 -0.81 -6.73 24.19
C CYS A 77 -0.97 -8.15 24.75
N ALA A 78 -2.19 -8.50 25.17
CA ALA A 78 -2.45 -9.86 25.61
C ALA A 78 -2.38 -10.81 24.40
N ARG A 79 -1.89 -12.02 24.66
CA ARG A 79 -1.90 -13.09 23.67
C ARG A 79 -3.32 -13.60 23.48
N TYR A 80 -3.71 -13.88 22.23
CA TYR A 80 -4.95 -14.59 21.94
C TYR A 80 -4.77 -16.08 22.29
N GLU A 81 -5.28 -16.50 23.45
CA GLU A 81 -5.19 -17.89 23.92
C GLU A 81 -6.37 -18.72 23.43
N GLY A 82 -6.11 -19.92 22.89
CA GLY A 82 -7.13 -20.96 22.70
C GLY A 82 -7.40 -21.47 21.28
N VAL A 83 -6.57 -21.15 20.27
CA VAL A 83 -6.94 -21.34 18.87
C VAL A 83 -5.73 -21.69 17.96
N SER A 84 -5.96 -22.48 16.89
CA SER A 84 -4.94 -22.85 15.89
C SER A 84 -4.38 -21.63 15.13
N GLU A 85 -3.14 -21.69 14.62
CA GLU A 85 -2.54 -20.56 13.88
C GLU A 85 -3.39 -20.12 12.66
N GLY A 86 -4.02 -21.08 11.96
CA GLY A 86 -4.86 -20.80 10.81
C GLY A 86 -6.13 -20.01 11.13
N GLU A 87 -6.71 -20.21 12.32
CA GLU A 87 -7.88 -19.46 12.76
C GLU A 87 -7.52 -18.01 13.12
N VAL A 88 -6.39 -17.76 13.78
CA VAL A 88 -5.93 -16.37 14.03
C VAL A 88 -5.67 -15.65 12.70
N HIS A 89 -5.07 -16.34 11.73
CA HIS A 89 -4.91 -15.80 10.38
C HIS A 89 -6.26 -15.48 9.73
N THR A 90 -7.27 -16.33 9.92
CA THR A 90 -8.64 -16.10 9.45
C THR A 90 -9.28 -14.86 10.11
N LEU A 91 -9.04 -14.62 11.40
CA LEU A 91 -9.53 -13.43 12.11
C LEU A 91 -8.94 -12.12 11.57
N LEU A 92 -7.70 -12.18 11.06
CA LEU A 92 -7.04 -11.04 10.44
C LEU A 92 -7.56 -10.75 9.02
N GLN A 93 -8.25 -11.70 8.37
CA GLN A 93 -8.78 -11.53 7.02
C GLN A 93 -9.86 -10.45 6.96
N ARG A 94 -9.81 -9.63 5.90
CA ARG A 94 -10.74 -8.51 5.70
C ARG A 94 -12.20 -8.95 5.55
N SER A 95 -12.43 -10.18 5.11
CA SER A 95 -13.76 -10.76 4.96
C SER A 95 -14.41 -11.10 6.31
N GLN A 96 -13.59 -11.28 7.35
CA GLN A 96 -14.08 -11.63 8.66
C GLN A 96 -14.60 -10.38 9.35
N VAL A 97 -15.92 -10.29 9.49
CA VAL A 97 -16.60 -9.17 10.18
C VAL A 97 -16.76 -9.45 11.67
N LYS A 98 -17.10 -10.70 12.02
CA LYS A 98 -17.35 -11.10 13.42
C LYS A 98 -16.04 -11.52 14.08
N LEU A 99 -15.63 -10.76 15.08
CA LEU A 99 -14.49 -11.06 15.93
C LEU A 99 -14.94 -11.63 17.29
N PRO A 100 -14.06 -12.36 17.99
CA PRO A 100 -14.32 -12.82 19.36
C PRO A 100 -14.67 -11.66 20.30
N SER A 101 -15.54 -11.91 21.28
CA SER A 101 -15.95 -10.87 22.24
C SER A 101 -14.75 -10.31 23.00
N GLY A 102 -14.61 -8.99 23.04
CA GLY A 102 -13.50 -8.31 23.71
C GLY A 102 -12.22 -8.22 22.88
N TRP A 103 -12.27 -8.56 21.59
CA TRP A 103 -11.17 -8.44 20.63
C TRP A 103 -11.55 -7.54 19.47
N THR A 104 -10.56 -6.82 18.93
CA THR A 104 -10.70 -5.93 17.79
C THR A 104 -9.44 -5.95 16.93
N ARG A 105 -9.54 -5.41 15.72
CA ARG A 105 -8.38 -5.14 14.86
C ARG A 105 -8.00 -3.67 14.95
N VAL A 106 -6.70 -3.42 14.85
CA VAL A 106 -6.14 -2.08 14.64
C VAL A 106 -5.14 -2.13 13.49
N CYS A 107 -4.93 -0.99 12.85
CA CYS A 107 -3.88 -0.81 11.87
C CYS A 107 -2.74 -0.04 12.53
N ILE A 108 -1.50 -0.53 12.44
CA ILE A 108 -0.34 0.13 13.02
C ILE A 108 0.65 0.48 11.91
N GLN A 109 0.99 1.76 11.84
CA GLN A 109 2.08 2.28 11.02
C GLN A 109 3.26 2.61 11.92
N GLY A 110 4.48 2.42 11.41
CA GLY A 110 5.72 2.68 12.14
C GLY A 110 6.69 3.55 11.34
N LEU A 111 7.44 4.38 12.06
CA LEU A 111 8.53 5.21 11.53
C LEU A 111 9.80 5.00 12.35
N ARG A 112 10.90 4.64 11.69
CA ARG A 112 12.24 4.48 12.24
C ARG A 112 12.87 5.85 12.45
N LYS A 113 13.20 6.18 13.69
CA LYS A 113 13.80 7.49 14.02
C LYS A 113 15.14 7.70 13.32
N SER A 114 15.90 6.62 13.12
CA SER A 114 17.17 6.65 12.39
C SER A 114 17.04 7.14 10.94
N ARG A 115 15.89 6.96 10.30
CA ARG A 115 15.61 7.43 8.93
C ARG A 115 15.14 8.89 8.86
N LEU A 116 14.83 9.50 10.00
CA LEU A 116 14.31 10.87 10.11
C LEU A 116 15.38 11.88 10.57
N GLY A 117 16.67 11.54 10.41
CA GLY A 117 17.81 12.38 10.81
C GLY A 117 18.06 13.59 9.91
N TYR A 118 17.39 13.70 8.77
CA TYR A 118 17.58 14.81 7.83
C TYR A 118 16.92 16.10 8.33
N ARG A 119 17.37 17.23 7.79
CA ARG A 119 16.87 18.56 8.14
C ARG A 119 15.90 19.11 7.10
N LEU A 120 14.83 19.71 7.58
CA LEU A 120 13.81 20.40 6.81
C LEU A 120 13.98 21.92 6.97
N SER A 121 13.91 22.65 5.87
CA SER A 121 13.85 24.11 5.91
C SER A 121 12.46 24.54 6.35
N ARG A 122 12.36 25.31 7.43
CA ARG A 122 11.13 25.98 7.82
C ARG A 122 11.02 27.27 7.01
N GLU A 123 10.11 27.32 6.04
CA GLU A 123 9.83 28.60 5.37
C GLU A 123 9.13 29.55 6.35
N PRO A 124 9.70 30.74 6.62
CA PRO A 124 9.02 31.75 7.40
C PRO A 124 7.83 32.27 6.59
N GLY A 125 6.61 32.16 7.13
CA GLY A 125 5.45 32.87 6.58
C GLY A 125 4.44 32.06 5.75
N CYS A 126 4.49 30.73 5.76
CA CYS A 126 3.36 29.89 5.33
C CYS A 126 2.42 29.59 6.51
N GLN A 127 2.03 30.61 7.28
CA GLN A 127 0.72 30.52 7.92
C GLN A 127 -0.28 30.78 6.81
N GLY A 128 -0.89 29.71 6.30
CA GLY A 128 -2.04 29.86 5.43
C GLY A 128 -3.12 30.53 6.28
N GLU A 129 -3.42 31.79 6.02
CA GLU A 129 -4.74 32.31 6.33
C GLU A 129 -5.69 31.36 5.59
N GLY A 130 -6.41 30.54 6.35
CA GLY A 130 -7.37 29.60 5.80
C GLY A 130 -8.29 30.37 4.86
N ILE A 131 -8.62 29.80 3.71
CA ILE A 131 -9.59 30.43 2.82
C ILE A 131 -10.90 30.51 3.61
N SER A 132 -11.32 31.73 3.97
CA SER A 132 -12.57 31.89 4.70
C SER A 132 -13.72 31.44 3.80
N GLU A 133 -14.48 30.44 4.26
CA GLU A 133 -15.59 29.83 3.51
C GLU A 133 -16.89 30.64 3.62
N ASP A 134 -16.84 31.89 4.11
CA ASP A 134 -18.05 32.66 4.41
C ASP A 134 -18.86 33.03 3.15
N SER A 135 -18.23 33.04 1.96
CA SER A 135 -18.94 33.21 0.67
C SER A 135 -18.12 32.73 -0.53
N PHE A 136 -18.80 32.40 -1.64
CA PHE A 136 -18.16 32.08 -2.93
C PHE A 136 -17.21 33.19 -3.40
N PHE A 137 -17.58 34.45 -3.18
CA PHE A 137 -16.73 35.58 -3.56
C PHE A 137 -15.44 35.61 -2.74
N SER A 138 -15.51 35.37 -1.43
CA SER A 138 -14.33 35.29 -0.55
C SER A 138 -13.43 34.12 -0.93
N LEU A 139 -14.01 32.96 -1.26
CA LEU A 139 -13.28 31.81 -1.78
C LEU A 139 -12.52 32.16 -3.07
N MET A 140 -13.20 32.75 -4.05
CA MET A 140 -12.58 33.11 -5.34
C MET A 140 -11.50 34.17 -5.18
N GLN A 141 -11.70 35.16 -4.30
CA GLN A 141 -10.70 36.15 -3.96
C GLN A 141 -9.47 35.47 -3.32
N GLY A 142 -9.68 34.60 -2.33
CA GLY A 142 -8.62 33.85 -1.67
C GLY A 142 -7.82 33.00 -2.67
N VAL A 143 -8.49 32.30 -3.59
CA VAL A 143 -7.81 31.54 -4.66
C VAL A 143 -6.97 32.45 -5.56
N SER A 144 -7.48 33.62 -5.95
CA SER A 144 -6.75 34.59 -6.76
C SER A 144 -5.48 35.10 -6.07
N GLU A 145 -5.60 35.50 -4.81
CA GLU A 145 -4.48 35.99 -3.98
C GLU A 145 -3.41 34.91 -3.77
N HIS A 146 -3.84 33.67 -3.48
CA HIS A 146 -2.93 32.53 -3.34
C HIS A 146 -2.21 32.20 -4.65
N ASN A 147 -2.91 32.21 -5.78
CA ASN A 147 -2.30 31.97 -7.09
C ASN A 147 -1.25 33.04 -7.42
N PHE A 148 -1.57 34.32 -7.19
CA PHE A 148 -0.62 35.41 -7.41
C PHE A 148 0.61 35.28 -6.49
N ARG A 149 0.40 34.98 -5.21
CA ARG A 149 1.49 34.75 -4.24
C ARG A 149 2.38 33.57 -4.64
N ASN A 150 1.79 32.48 -5.14
CA ASN A 150 2.53 31.31 -5.59
C ASN A 150 3.34 31.60 -6.85
N LEU A 151 2.78 32.31 -7.82
CA LEU A 151 3.50 32.76 -9.02
C LEU A 151 4.69 33.65 -8.65
N TRP A 152 4.51 34.59 -7.70
CA TRP A 152 5.60 35.42 -7.20
C TRP A 152 6.67 34.64 -6.46
N ARG A 153 6.29 33.68 -5.60
CA ARG A 153 7.25 32.79 -4.93
C ARG A 153 8.07 32.00 -5.95
N GLN A 154 7.42 31.47 -6.98
CA GLN A 154 8.09 30.75 -8.05
C GLN A 154 9.06 31.66 -8.82
N ALA A 155 8.62 32.85 -9.23
CA ALA A 155 9.48 33.83 -9.89
C ALA A 155 10.67 34.24 -8.99
N HIS A 156 10.43 34.51 -7.71
CA HIS A 156 11.49 34.83 -6.75
C HIS A 156 12.50 33.69 -6.61
N ARG A 157 12.05 32.43 -6.49
CA ARG A 157 12.93 31.25 -6.43
C ARG A 157 13.78 31.08 -7.69
N ILE A 158 13.23 31.37 -8.87
CA ILE A 158 13.92 31.20 -10.15
C ILE A 158 14.88 32.36 -10.42
N TYR A 159 14.44 33.60 -10.25
CA TYR A 159 15.16 34.78 -10.73
C TYR A 159 15.89 35.58 -9.66
N VAL A 160 15.49 35.48 -8.39
CA VAL A 160 16.06 36.30 -7.30
C VAL A 160 16.94 35.46 -6.38
N GLN A 161 16.46 34.29 -5.96
CA GLN A 161 17.15 33.42 -5.02
C GLN A 161 18.56 32.98 -5.47
N PRO A 162 18.88 32.79 -6.76
CA PRO A 162 20.27 32.52 -7.20
C PRO A 162 21.26 33.67 -6.92
N TYR A 163 20.76 34.90 -6.76
CA TYR A 163 21.56 36.10 -6.50
C TYR A 163 21.45 36.58 -5.04
N ALA A 164 20.53 36.01 -4.26
CA ALA A 164 20.46 36.23 -2.84
C ALA A 164 21.63 35.50 -2.15
N GLY A 165 22.29 36.18 -1.19
CA GLY A 165 23.32 35.55 -0.35
C GLY A 165 22.76 34.35 0.43
N THR A 166 23.63 33.62 1.13
CA THR A 166 23.21 32.50 2.00
C THR A 166 22.28 32.99 3.10
N VAL A 167 20.97 32.93 2.88
CA VAL A 167 19.98 33.15 3.93
C VAL A 167 20.01 31.92 4.82
N GLU A 168 20.38 32.10 6.09
CA GLU A 168 20.24 31.06 7.11
C GLU A 168 18.75 30.77 7.30
N GLN A 169 18.25 29.76 6.59
CA GLN A 169 16.92 29.24 6.83
C GLN A 169 16.94 28.45 8.14
N ALA A 170 15.97 28.71 9.02
CA ALA A 170 15.79 27.91 10.23
C ALA A 170 15.55 26.45 9.84
N GLN A 171 16.51 25.58 10.17
CA GLN A 171 16.42 24.15 9.92
C GLN A 171 15.83 23.44 11.14
N VAL A 172 14.88 22.55 10.90
CA VAL A 172 14.28 21.69 11.93
C VAL A 172 14.60 20.24 11.60
N LEU A 173 14.85 19.41 12.61
CA LEU A 173 15.03 17.98 12.41
C LEU A 173 13.70 17.36 11.93
N ALA A 174 13.74 16.53 10.88
CA ALA A 174 12.55 15.92 10.33
C ALA A 174 11.80 15.09 11.39
N LEU A 175 12.53 14.38 12.26
CA LEU A 175 11.97 13.68 13.39
C LEU A 175 11.08 14.57 14.27
N ASP A 176 11.59 15.73 14.69
CA ASP A 176 10.86 16.66 15.56
C ASP A 176 9.66 17.27 14.84
N ALA A 177 9.84 17.65 13.57
CA ALA A 177 8.78 18.23 12.75
C ALA A 177 7.62 17.23 12.53
N VAL A 178 7.93 16.00 12.10
CA VAL A 178 6.93 14.94 11.87
C VAL A 178 6.24 14.58 13.18
N ARG A 179 7.00 14.43 14.28
CA ARG A 179 6.44 14.18 15.60
C ARG A 179 5.44 15.25 16.02
N GLN A 180 5.82 16.53 15.95
CA GLN A 180 4.95 17.65 16.33
C GLN A 180 3.71 17.71 15.43
N ALA A 181 3.88 17.49 14.14
CA ALA A 181 2.79 17.56 13.18
C ALA A 181 1.80 16.40 13.36
N LEU A 182 2.26 15.18 13.70
CA LEU A 182 1.39 14.05 14.08
C LEU A 182 0.63 14.33 15.38
N GLN A 183 1.27 14.94 16.37
CA GLN A 183 0.59 15.35 17.61
C GLN A 183 -0.50 16.39 17.34
N ALA A 184 -0.22 17.34 16.45
CA ALA A 184 -1.15 18.39 16.06
C ALA A 184 -2.34 17.83 15.27
N VAL A 185 -2.09 17.01 14.24
CA VAL A 185 -3.16 16.49 13.36
C VAL A 185 -4.13 15.57 14.11
N PHE A 186 -3.62 14.73 15.02
CA PHE A 186 -4.44 13.79 15.79
C PHE A 186 -4.87 14.32 17.15
N CYS A 187 -4.42 15.52 17.53
CA CYS A 187 -4.64 16.09 18.87
C CYS A 187 -4.26 15.14 20.02
N CYS A 188 -3.24 14.30 19.80
CA CYS A 188 -2.86 13.21 20.70
C CYS A 188 -1.37 13.31 21.04
N PRO A 189 -0.95 13.23 22.33
CA PRO A 189 0.46 13.17 22.68
C PRO A 189 1.06 11.78 22.39
N PHE A 190 2.38 11.72 22.25
CA PHE A 190 3.10 10.45 22.17
C PHE A 190 3.24 9.84 23.57
N ILE A 191 2.98 8.54 23.68
CA ILE A 191 3.13 7.78 24.92
C ILE A 191 4.38 6.89 24.80
N SER A 192 5.31 6.99 25.74
CA SER A 192 6.51 6.15 25.76
C SER A 192 6.15 4.69 26.04
N THR A 193 6.73 3.77 25.26
CA THR A 193 6.60 2.32 25.43
C THR A 193 7.67 1.73 26.36
N ASP A 194 8.61 2.54 26.85
CA ASP A 194 9.78 2.07 27.62
C ASP A 194 9.41 1.35 28.92
N ARG A 195 8.22 1.66 29.47
CA ARG A 195 7.66 1.01 30.67
C ARG A 195 7.20 -0.43 30.45
N VAL A 196 7.21 -0.91 29.20
CA VAL A 196 6.61 -2.18 28.76
C VAL A 196 7.68 -3.16 28.22
N SER A 197 8.92 -2.69 28.07
CA SER A 197 10.09 -3.46 27.64
C SER A 197 10.52 -4.48 28.70
N PRO A 198 10.87 -5.73 28.32
CA PRO A 198 11.18 -6.80 29.26
C PRO A 198 12.58 -6.66 29.89
N SER A 199 13.37 -5.66 29.47
CA SER A 199 14.74 -5.42 29.90
C SER A 199 14.85 -4.65 31.22
N LEU A 200 13.74 -4.23 31.82
CA LEU A 200 13.73 -3.55 33.12
C LEU A 200 13.40 -4.54 34.24
N SER A 201 14.42 -4.88 35.04
CA SER A 201 14.23 -5.58 36.31
C SER A 201 13.37 -4.71 37.25
N PRO A 202 12.39 -5.28 37.99
CA PRO A 202 11.48 -4.53 38.87
C PRO A 202 12.15 -3.89 40.10
N ALA A 203 13.49 -3.89 40.19
CA ALA A 203 14.26 -3.52 41.38
C ALA A 203 14.74 -2.05 41.41
N ARG A 204 14.30 -1.18 40.49
CA ARG A 204 14.58 0.27 40.56
C ARG A 204 13.30 1.11 40.37
N GLU A 205 12.26 0.78 41.13
CA GLU A 205 11.19 1.73 41.43
C GLU A 205 11.55 2.54 42.68
N LYS A 206 12.48 3.47 42.54
CA LYS A 206 12.60 4.66 43.41
C LYS A 206 13.56 5.66 42.76
N GLU A 207 13.11 6.91 42.73
CA GLU A 207 13.88 8.12 42.38
C GLU A 207 14.11 8.42 40.90
N LYS A 208 13.05 8.98 40.27
CA LYS A 208 13.13 10.27 39.57
C LYS A 208 11.71 10.73 39.21
N GLU A 209 11.00 11.24 40.21
CA GLU A 209 9.95 12.23 39.93
C GLU A 209 10.68 13.46 39.37
N ASN A 210 10.55 13.71 38.06
CA ASN A 210 10.97 14.98 37.49
C ASN A 210 10.05 16.08 38.06
N PRO A 211 10.59 17.11 38.74
CA PRO A 211 9.81 18.18 39.35
C PRO A 211 9.47 19.27 38.32
N PHE A 212 8.83 18.89 37.22
CA PHE A 212 8.28 19.86 36.27
C PHE A 212 6.76 19.71 36.27
N PRO A 213 5.99 20.78 36.54
CA PRO A 213 4.55 20.71 36.55
C PRO A 213 4.08 20.25 35.17
N ALA A 214 3.15 19.30 35.16
CA ALA A 214 2.36 19.01 33.98
C ALA A 214 1.79 20.34 33.49
N TYR A 215 2.31 20.85 32.39
CA TYR A 215 1.60 21.88 31.64
C TYR A 215 0.23 21.26 31.33
N THR A 216 -0.79 21.77 32.00
CA THR A 216 -2.17 21.59 31.62
C THR A 216 -2.29 22.20 30.23
N SER A 217 -2.03 21.40 29.20
CA SER A 217 -2.52 21.71 27.88
C SER A 217 -4.04 21.79 27.99
N PRO A 218 -4.67 22.85 27.46
CA PRO A 218 -6.12 22.89 27.42
C PRO A 218 -6.60 21.61 26.76
N LYS A 219 -7.60 20.93 27.34
CA LYS A 219 -8.29 19.84 26.66
C LYS A 219 -8.65 20.38 25.27
N PRO A 220 -8.08 19.86 24.17
CA PRO A 220 -8.54 20.30 22.87
C PRO A 220 -10.03 19.96 22.81
N GLY A 221 -10.85 20.98 22.59
CA GLY A 221 -12.26 20.77 22.30
C GLY A 221 -12.34 19.77 21.15
N ARG A 222 -13.24 18.80 21.24
CA ARG A 222 -13.47 17.82 20.16
C ARG A 222 -13.80 18.47 18.81
N ASP A 223 -14.09 19.77 18.80
CA ASP A 223 -14.44 20.59 17.64
C ASP A 223 -13.25 20.96 16.73
N GLN A 224 -12.02 20.55 17.05
CA GLN A 224 -10.81 20.92 16.29
C GLN A 224 -10.22 19.81 15.40
N LEU A 225 -10.77 18.59 15.43
CA LEU A 225 -10.32 17.52 14.53
C LEU A 225 -10.95 17.67 13.16
N CYS A 226 -10.14 17.56 12.11
CA CYS A 226 -10.65 17.44 10.75
C CYS A 226 -11.48 16.13 10.64
N PRO A 227 -12.77 16.21 10.27
CA PRO A 227 -13.64 15.04 10.22
C PRO A 227 -13.20 14.02 9.16
N ASN A 228 -12.43 14.46 8.16
CA ASN A 228 -12.00 13.64 7.03
C ASN A 228 -10.59 13.06 7.18
N ILE A 229 -9.95 13.21 8.35
CA ILE A 229 -8.73 12.47 8.70
C ILE A 229 -9.12 11.31 9.62
N LEU A 230 -8.63 10.11 9.34
CA LEU A 230 -8.93 8.95 10.19
C LEU A 230 -8.28 9.16 11.57
N PRO A 231 -9.06 9.27 12.66
CA PRO A 231 -8.52 9.60 13.98
C PRO A 231 -7.65 8.46 14.51
N ALA A 232 -6.48 8.78 15.06
CA ALA A 232 -5.62 7.80 15.71
C ALA A 232 -6.17 7.36 17.07
N GLU A 233 -6.09 6.07 17.35
CA GLU A 233 -6.37 5.48 18.67
C GLU A 233 -5.29 5.82 19.71
N GLY A 234 -4.07 6.07 19.24
CA GLY A 234 -2.95 6.51 20.07
C GLY A 234 -1.67 6.66 19.27
N LEU A 235 -0.78 7.53 19.77
CA LEU A 235 0.58 7.71 19.26
C LEU A 235 1.56 7.14 20.27
N LEU A 236 2.43 6.23 19.84
CA LEU A 236 3.38 5.55 20.71
C LEU A 236 4.81 5.84 20.28
N GLU A 237 5.72 5.89 21.25
CA GLU A 237 7.12 6.13 21.02
C GLU A 237 7.97 5.11 21.78
N SER A 238 8.84 4.42 21.06
CA SER A 238 9.93 3.61 21.59
C SER A 238 11.25 4.36 21.42
N GLY A 239 12.36 3.83 21.93
CA GLY A 239 13.71 4.38 21.67
C GLY A 239 14.00 4.55 20.18
N GLU A 240 13.62 3.56 19.36
CA GLU A 240 13.96 3.49 17.93
C GLU A 240 12.82 3.91 16.98
N MET A 241 11.58 3.95 17.49
CA MET A 241 10.38 3.96 16.65
C MET A 241 9.34 4.99 17.10
N LEU A 242 8.60 5.56 16.14
CA LEU A 242 7.31 6.20 16.34
C LEU A 242 6.23 5.31 15.74
N TYR A 243 5.12 5.09 16.47
CA TYR A 243 3.99 4.31 15.99
C TYR A 243 2.71 5.15 15.98
N VAL A 244 1.91 4.96 14.93
CA VAL A 244 0.55 5.51 14.82
C VAL A 244 -0.41 4.34 14.80
N VAL A 245 -1.26 4.23 15.84
CA VAL A 245 -2.30 3.21 15.94
C VAL A 245 -3.60 3.80 15.40
N LEU A 246 -4.12 3.22 14.33
CA LEU A 246 -5.34 3.62 13.65
C LEU A 246 -6.43 2.56 13.86
N PRO A 247 -7.71 2.96 13.85
CA PRO A 247 -8.81 2.00 13.80
C PRO A 247 -8.73 1.18 12.50
N TYR A 248 -9.17 -0.06 12.58
CA TYR A 248 -9.23 -0.93 11.40
C TYR A 248 -10.33 -0.48 10.45
N SER A 249 -9.96 -0.10 9.22
CA SER A 249 -10.92 0.12 8.13
C SER A 249 -11.06 -1.15 7.29
N GLN A 250 -12.28 -1.67 7.18
CA GLN A 250 -12.55 -2.85 6.39
C GLN A 250 -12.45 -2.56 4.89
N TYR A 251 -12.92 -1.39 4.44
CA TYR A 251 -13.02 -1.01 3.04
C TYR A 251 -12.30 0.32 2.77
N SER A 252 -11.76 0.43 1.57
CA SER A 252 -11.10 1.61 1.03
C SER A 252 -11.77 2.05 -0.27
N LEU A 253 -11.45 3.26 -0.71
CA LEU A 253 -11.92 3.78 -2.00
C LEU A 253 -11.47 2.89 -3.17
N TYR A 254 -10.29 2.27 -3.05
CA TYR A 254 -9.82 1.26 -4.01
C TYR A 254 -10.83 0.11 -4.17
N ASP A 255 -11.36 -0.41 -3.06
CA ASP A 255 -12.31 -1.53 -3.10
C ASP A 255 -13.63 -1.13 -3.75
N ILE A 256 -14.09 0.10 -3.54
CA ILE A 256 -15.30 0.63 -4.19
C ILE A 256 -15.09 0.68 -5.70
N VAL A 257 -14.00 1.29 -6.17
CA VAL A 257 -13.72 1.42 -7.60
C VAL A 257 -13.51 0.05 -8.26
N THR A 258 -12.88 -0.89 -7.56
CA THR A 258 -12.50 -2.19 -8.11
C THR A 258 -13.66 -3.19 -8.09
N PHE A 259 -14.36 -3.32 -6.95
CA PHE A 259 -15.32 -4.40 -6.73
C PHE A 259 -16.78 -3.91 -6.69
N SER A 260 -17.03 -2.61 -6.59
CA SER A 260 -18.40 -2.05 -6.50
C SER A 260 -18.55 -0.69 -7.19
N PRO A 261 -18.09 -0.52 -8.45
CA PRO A 261 -18.10 0.79 -9.13
C PRO A 261 -19.51 1.36 -9.31
N ALA A 262 -20.54 0.50 -9.34
CA ALA A 262 -21.94 0.91 -9.37
C ALA A 262 -22.34 1.83 -8.19
N LYS A 263 -21.63 1.79 -7.06
CA LYS A 263 -21.86 2.72 -5.93
C LYS A 263 -21.60 4.18 -6.30
N LEU A 264 -20.71 4.44 -7.25
CA LEU A 264 -20.33 5.78 -7.72
C LEU A 264 -20.94 6.14 -9.08
N ALA A 265 -21.19 5.14 -9.94
CA ALA A 265 -21.58 5.35 -11.33
C ALA A 265 -22.91 6.10 -11.52
N ASN A 266 -23.81 6.08 -10.54
CA ASN A 266 -25.14 6.67 -10.68
C ASN A 266 -25.19 8.18 -10.42
N SER A 267 -24.12 8.80 -9.91
CA SER A 267 -24.09 10.25 -9.66
C SER A 267 -22.67 10.78 -9.52
N ASN A 268 -22.32 11.74 -10.38
CA ASN A 268 -21.05 12.47 -10.28
C ASN A 268 -20.91 13.23 -8.96
N ALA A 269 -22.03 13.59 -8.31
CA ALA A 269 -22.00 14.28 -7.01
C ALA A 269 -21.34 13.42 -5.93
N LYS A 270 -21.43 12.09 -6.00
CA LYS A 270 -20.77 11.18 -5.04
C LYS A 270 -19.25 11.24 -5.17
N VAL A 271 -18.75 11.27 -6.40
CA VAL A 271 -17.31 11.41 -6.67
C VAL A 271 -16.82 12.78 -6.19
N LEU A 272 -17.56 13.85 -6.51
CA LEU A 272 -17.25 15.20 -6.04
C LEU A 272 -17.28 15.31 -4.51
N PHE A 273 -18.21 14.63 -3.84
CA PHE A 273 -18.29 14.59 -2.39
C PHE A 273 -17.06 13.90 -1.75
N ILE A 274 -16.58 12.81 -2.34
CA ILE A 274 -15.34 12.15 -1.89
C ILE A 274 -14.14 13.07 -2.11
N LEU A 275 -14.05 13.72 -3.28
CA LEU A 275 -12.96 14.65 -3.58
C LEU A 275 -12.96 15.85 -2.62
N TYR A 276 -14.12 16.43 -2.34
CA TYR A 276 -14.26 17.52 -1.37
C TYR A 276 -13.69 17.10 0.01
N GLN A 277 -14.14 15.96 0.53
CA GLN A 277 -13.66 15.43 1.82
C GLN A 277 -12.16 15.19 1.85
N LEU A 278 -11.59 14.66 0.76
CA LEU A 278 -10.15 14.45 0.64
C LEU A 278 -9.37 15.76 0.62
N LEU A 279 -9.85 16.77 -0.10
CA LEU A 279 -9.23 18.10 -0.14
C LEU A 279 -9.26 18.75 1.24
N THR A 280 -10.35 18.61 2.00
CA THR A 280 -10.45 19.08 3.39
C THR A 280 -9.43 18.36 4.28
N ALA A 281 -9.29 17.04 4.15
CA ALA A 281 -8.28 16.27 4.88
C ALA A 281 -6.85 16.71 4.55
N MET A 282 -6.54 16.89 3.27
CA MET A 282 -5.24 17.35 2.80
C MET A 282 -4.91 18.75 3.29
N GLN A 283 -5.88 19.66 3.28
CA GLN A 283 -5.73 21.00 3.82
C GLN A 283 -5.38 20.96 5.32
N ALA A 284 -6.07 20.12 6.09
CA ALA A 284 -5.78 19.94 7.51
C ALA A 284 -4.36 19.39 7.74
N CYS A 285 -3.93 18.36 7.00
CA CYS A 285 -2.54 17.87 7.05
C CYS A 285 -1.52 18.97 6.72
N HIS A 286 -1.73 19.70 5.62
CA HIS A 286 -0.82 20.75 5.19
C HIS A 286 -0.76 21.91 6.19
N SER A 287 -1.86 22.23 6.88
CA SER A 287 -1.91 23.30 7.88
C SER A 287 -1.00 23.04 9.08
N VAL A 288 -0.74 21.77 9.41
CA VAL A 288 0.18 21.36 10.48
C VAL A 288 1.57 20.99 9.95
N GLY A 289 1.81 21.11 8.64
CA GLY A 289 3.09 20.79 8.01
C GLY A 289 3.30 19.30 7.69
N LEU A 290 2.25 18.48 7.70
CA LEU A 290 2.30 17.10 7.19
C LEU A 290 2.02 17.08 5.69
N SER A 291 2.89 16.43 4.92
CA SER A 291 2.62 16.07 3.54
C SER A 291 1.88 14.74 3.51
N CYS A 292 0.88 14.63 2.63
CA CYS A 292 0.11 13.40 2.46
C CYS A 292 0.87 12.32 1.65
N GLY A 293 2.08 12.62 1.18
CA GLY A 293 2.94 11.69 0.44
C GLY A 293 2.35 11.26 -0.91
N GLU A 294 2.72 10.05 -1.33
CA GLU A 294 2.11 9.36 -2.46
C GLU A 294 0.72 8.82 -2.06
N LEU A 295 -0.30 9.64 -2.34
CA LEU A 295 -1.69 9.33 -2.07
C LEU A 295 -2.19 8.23 -3.02
N SER A 296 -2.72 7.15 -2.46
CA SER A 296 -3.40 6.08 -3.21
C SER A 296 -4.84 5.92 -2.75
N LEU A 297 -5.66 5.30 -3.61
CA LEU A 297 -7.04 4.93 -3.29
C LEU A 297 -7.16 3.99 -2.07
N GLN A 298 -6.07 3.31 -1.69
CA GLN A 298 -6.01 2.45 -0.51
C GLN A 298 -5.90 3.23 0.81
N ASP A 299 -5.45 4.48 0.75
CA ASP A 299 -5.31 5.35 1.93
C ASP A 299 -6.62 6.00 2.34
N VAL A 300 -7.65 5.88 1.50
CA VAL A 300 -8.95 6.50 1.74
C VAL A 300 -9.88 5.44 2.27
N ALA A 301 -10.10 5.44 3.58
CA ALA A 301 -11.14 4.63 4.19
C ALA A 301 -12.50 5.24 3.86
N VAL A 302 -13.48 4.39 3.52
CA VAL A 302 -14.83 4.83 3.14
C VAL A 302 -15.86 3.98 3.86
N ASP A 303 -16.88 4.62 4.43
CA ASP A 303 -18.00 3.94 5.07
C ASP A 303 -19.18 3.70 4.12
N GLU A 304 -20.30 3.18 4.65
CA GLU A 304 -21.49 2.88 3.85
C GLU A 304 -22.14 4.14 3.25
N GLN A 305 -21.94 5.30 3.88
CA GLN A 305 -22.50 6.60 3.52
C GLN A 305 -21.58 7.39 2.56
N LEU A 306 -20.44 6.81 2.15
CA LEU A 306 -19.39 7.47 1.37
C LEU A 306 -18.66 8.59 2.13
N CYS A 307 -18.77 8.63 3.45
CA CYS A 307 -17.90 9.49 4.24
C CYS A 307 -16.48 8.95 4.12
N SER A 308 -15.56 9.84 3.79
CA SER A 308 -14.19 9.50 3.43
C SER A 308 -13.23 10.00 4.49
N TYR A 309 -12.33 9.10 4.91
CA TYR A 309 -11.34 9.34 5.94
C TYR A 309 -9.95 9.01 5.41
N LEU A 310 -9.09 10.02 5.35
CA LEU A 310 -7.71 9.90 4.91
C LEU A 310 -6.87 9.25 6.01
N LYS A 311 -6.23 8.13 5.68
CA LYS A 311 -5.13 7.52 6.44
C LYS A 311 -3.84 8.15 5.96
N VAL A 312 -3.26 9.03 6.77
CA VAL A 312 -1.99 9.70 6.40
C VAL A 312 -0.90 8.64 6.24
N SER A 313 -0.32 8.55 5.03
CA SER A 313 0.82 7.69 4.78
C SER A 313 2.07 8.30 5.41
N LEU A 314 2.88 7.47 6.07
CA LEU A 314 4.12 7.90 6.71
C LEU A 314 5.37 7.44 5.96
N ALA A 315 5.23 6.48 5.04
CA ALA A 315 6.36 5.78 4.41
C ALA A 315 7.34 6.72 3.70
N HIS A 316 6.82 7.73 3.00
CA HIS A 316 7.62 8.68 2.22
C HIS A 316 8.58 9.52 3.08
N TYR A 317 8.30 9.67 4.38
CA TYR A 317 9.20 10.39 5.28
C TYR A 317 10.49 9.63 5.54
N GLU A 318 10.51 8.30 5.47
CA GLU A 318 11.75 7.52 5.56
C GLU A 318 12.55 7.56 4.24
N GLU A 319 11.85 7.49 3.10
CA GLU A 319 12.46 7.48 1.76
C GLU A 319 13.26 8.76 1.48
N LEU A 320 12.77 9.91 1.96
CA LEU A 320 13.48 11.19 1.85
C LEU A 320 14.83 11.21 2.59
N GLY A 321 15.01 10.36 3.60
CA GLY A 321 16.30 10.19 4.28
C GLY A 321 17.30 9.44 3.40
N ASP A 322 16.83 8.39 2.73
CA ASP A 322 17.66 7.47 1.93
C ASP A 322 18.21 8.15 0.66
N ASP A 323 17.36 8.91 -0.03
CA ASP A 323 17.75 9.66 -1.23
C ASP A 323 18.84 10.69 -0.93
N ARG A 324 18.86 11.26 0.28
CA ARG A 324 19.84 12.26 0.69
C ARG A 324 21.20 11.66 1.02
N GLU A 325 21.25 10.52 1.71
CA GLU A 325 22.50 9.80 1.97
C GLU A 325 23.18 9.34 0.68
N ALA A 326 22.40 8.89 -0.31
CA ALA A 326 22.92 8.53 -1.63
C ALA A 326 23.56 9.73 -2.37
N THR A 327 22.99 10.93 -2.27
CA THR A 327 23.57 12.14 -2.88
C THR A 327 24.84 12.66 -2.20
N VAL A 328 25.09 12.38 -0.92
CA VAL A 328 26.31 12.85 -0.23
C VAL A 328 27.57 12.12 -0.73
N CYS A 329 27.42 10.91 -1.28
CA CYS A 329 28.51 10.11 -1.82
C CYS A 329 28.99 10.53 -3.22
N VAL A 330 28.30 11.49 -3.87
CA VAL A 330 28.64 11.96 -5.22
C VAL A 330 28.91 13.47 -5.17
N ASN A 331 30.05 13.88 -4.61
CA ASN A 331 30.50 15.27 -4.74
C ASN A 331 31.82 15.34 -5.50
N GLY A 332 31.70 15.77 -6.75
CA GLY A 332 32.80 16.14 -7.63
C GLY A 332 32.28 16.78 -8.92
N GLY A 333 31.34 17.74 -8.85
CA GLY A 333 30.93 18.53 -10.03
C GLY A 333 29.56 19.17 -9.91
N VAL A 334 29.55 20.51 -9.94
CA VAL A 334 28.45 21.44 -10.29
C VAL A 334 27.02 20.94 -10.02
N GLY A 335 26.42 21.49 -8.97
CA GLY A 335 25.06 21.18 -8.53
C GLY A 335 24.00 21.37 -9.62
N HIS A 336 23.58 20.26 -10.21
CA HIS A 336 22.26 20.14 -10.81
C HIS A 336 21.25 19.96 -9.67
N ARG A 337 20.48 21.01 -9.39
CA ARG A 337 19.30 20.93 -8.52
C ARG A 337 18.38 19.85 -9.09
N LEU A 338 18.14 18.77 -8.35
CA LEU A 338 17.02 17.86 -8.61
C LEU A 338 15.71 18.60 -8.29
N GLY A 339 15.31 19.50 -9.19
CA GLY A 339 13.91 19.59 -9.52
C GLY A 339 13.62 18.38 -10.38
N ARG A 340 13.21 17.27 -9.78
CA ARG A 340 12.41 16.28 -10.51
C ARG A 340 11.11 17.01 -10.80
N SER A 341 11.12 17.78 -11.89
CA SER A 341 9.90 18.15 -12.58
C SER A 341 9.21 16.82 -12.75
N LEU A 342 8.14 16.58 -11.99
CA LEU A 342 7.11 15.68 -12.47
C LEU A 342 6.81 16.24 -13.84
N GLU A 343 7.27 15.54 -14.88
CA GLU A 343 6.66 15.70 -16.18
C GLU A 343 5.21 15.33 -15.92
N VAL A 344 4.40 16.36 -15.67
CA VAL A 344 2.97 16.30 -15.83
C VAL A 344 2.84 16.01 -17.30
N ASP A 345 2.83 14.71 -17.62
CA ASP A 345 2.48 14.23 -18.92
C ASP A 345 1.17 14.94 -19.25
N ARG A 346 1.20 15.72 -20.33
CA ARG A 346 0.03 16.45 -20.80
C ARG A 346 -0.90 15.44 -21.45
N GLY A 347 -1.45 14.54 -20.63
CA GLY A 347 -2.59 13.71 -20.95
C GLY A 347 -3.82 14.58 -20.97
N GLY A 348 -4.10 15.14 -22.15
CA GLY A 348 -5.28 15.94 -22.42
C GLY A 348 -6.55 15.25 -21.97
N GLY A 349 -7.49 16.06 -21.48
CA GLY A 349 -8.83 15.59 -21.18
C GLY A 349 -9.54 15.02 -22.40
N ALA A 350 -10.52 14.18 -22.08
CA ALA A 350 -11.61 13.64 -22.90
C ALA A 350 -11.51 12.15 -23.30
N ASN A 351 -12.49 11.43 -22.74
CA ASN A 351 -13.25 10.31 -23.31
C ASN A 351 -12.89 8.87 -22.91
N ASN A 352 -13.88 8.27 -22.23
CA ASN A 352 -14.32 6.87 -22.20
C ASN A 352 -13.26 5.77 -22.11
N GLY A 353 -13.15 5.19 -20.91
CA GLY A 353 -12.85 3.77 -20.75
C GLY A 353 -11.39 3.34 -20.89
N GLN A 354 -10.43 4.26 -20.94
CA GLN A 354 -9.02 3.89 -20.97
C GLN A 354 -8.60 3.37 -19.58
N LEU A 355 -8.45 2.05 -19.48
CA LEU A 355 -7.88 1.35 -18.32
C LEU A 355 -6.46 1.90 -18.04
N CYS A 356 -6.04 1.88 -16.77
CA CYS A 356 -4.67 2.23 -16.37
C CYS A 356 -3.65 1.49 -17.24
N TRP A 357 -2.77 2.23 -17.91
CA TRP A 357 -1.77 1.69 -18.84
C TRP A 357 -0.87 0.66 -18.15
N ASP A 358 -0.36 0.97 -16.95
CA ASP A 358 0.56 0.11 -16.22
C ASP A 358 -0.11 -1.20 -15.75
N CYS A 359 -1.35 -1.13 -15.25
CA CYS A 359 -2.10 -2.31 -14.85
C CYS A 359 -2.47 -3.18 -16.06
N CYS A 360 -2.77 -2.55 -17.20
CA CYS A 360 -3.06 -3.25 -18.45
C CYS A 360 -1.79 -3.92 -18.99
N GLU A 361 -0.64 -3.25 -18.94
CA GLU A 361 0.65 -3.82 -19.34
C GLU A 361 1.10 -4.96 -18.42
N GLU A 362 0.88 -4.87 -17.10
CA GLU A 362 1.20 -5.98 -16.18
C GLU A 362 0.35 -7.22 -16.46
N LEU A 363 -0.98 -7.05 -16.61
CA LEU A 363 -1.87 -8.16 -16.96
C LEU A 363 -1.55 -8.72 -18.35
N LYS A 364 -1.29 -7.85 -19.32
CA LYS A 364 -0.89 -8.25 -20.68
C LYS A 364 0.43 -9.00 -20.66
N SER A 365 1.43 -8.54 -19.91
CA SER A 365 2.70 -9.22 -19.71
C SER A 365 2.49 -10.60 -19.09
N LEU A 366 1.68 -10.69 -18.03
CA LEU A 366 1.32 -11.96 -17.38
C LEU A 366 0.63 -12.93 -18.35
N VAL A 367 -0.30 -12.44 -19.16
CA VAL A 367 -1.00 -13.24 -20.18
C VAL A 367 -0.01 -13.71 -21.25
N LEU A 368 0.86 -12.84 -21.75
CA LEU A 368 1.89 -13.21 -22.73
C LEU A 368 2.87 -14.23 -22.15
N ASP A 369 3.33 -14.04 -20.92
CA ASP A 369 4.20 -15.00 -20.23
C ASP A 369 3.52 -16.36 -20.08
N TRP A 370 2.24 -16.39 -19.78
CA TRP A 370 1.45 -17.61 -19.72
C TRP A 370 1.31 -18.29 -21.09
N VAL A 371 0.98 -17.53 -22.14
CA VAL A 371 0.86 -18.02 -23.52
C VAL A 371 2.17 -18.63 -24.03
N HIS A 372 3.31 -18.01 -23.71
CA HIS A 372 4.63 -18.51 -24.07
C HIS A 372 5.16 -19.60 -23.11
N GLY A 373 4.38 -20.01 -22.10
CA GLY A 373 4.77 -21.05 -21.15
C GLY A 373 5.84 -20.63 -20.13
N ARG A 374 6.16 -19.33 -20.01
CA ARG A 374 7.07 -18.76 -19.00
C ARG A 374 6.44 -18.76 -17.61
N VAL A 375 5.11 -18.70 -17.52
CA VAL A 375 4.33 -18.77 -16.28
C VAL A 375 3.44 -20.01 -16.30
N SER A 376 3.41 -20.75 -15.19
CA SER A 376 2.56 -21.95 -15.06
C SER A 376 1.08 -21.58 -14.99
N ASN A 377 0.20 -22.49 -15.44
CA ASN A 377 -1.25 -22.31 -15.33
C ASN A 377 -1.70 -22.03 -13.89
N PHE A 378 -1.06 -22.66 -12.90
CA PHE A 378 -1.35 -22.41 -11.48
C PHE A 378 -1.05 -20.95 -11.12
N ARG A 379 0.15 -20.46 -11.43
CA ARG A 379 0.55 -19.08 -11.12
C ARG A 379 -0.36 -18.07 -11.85
N TYR A 380 -0.65 -18.30 -13.13
CA TYR A 380 -1.58 -17.47 -13.89
C TYR A 380 -2.96 -17.40 -13.24
N LEU A 381 -3.55 -18.55 -12.89
CA LEU A 381 -4.87 -18.59 -12.26
C LEU A 381 -4.86 -17.98 -10.86
N MET A 382 -3.79 -18.13 -10.09
CA MET A 382 -3.65 -17.50 -8.78
C MET A 382 -3.59 -15.97 -8.89
N GLU A 383 -2.88 -15.42 -9.88
CA GLU A 383 -2.88 -13.97 -10.12
C GLU A 383 -4.25 -13.46 -10.58
N LEU A 384 -4.96 -14.20 -11.45
CA LEU A 384 -6.35 -13.83 -11.80
C LEU A 384 -7.28 -13.85 -10.58
N ASN A 385 -7.11 -14.83 -9.68
CA ASN A 385 -7.85 -14.88 -8.43
C ASN A 385 -7.54 -13.67 -7.54
N LYS A 386 -6.26 -13.31 -7.41
CA LYS A 386 -5.80 -12.12 -6.68
C LYS A 386 -6.41 -10.84 -7.23
N LEU A 387 -6.41 -10.66 -8.56
CA LEU A 387 -7.05 -9.51 -9.23
C LEU A 387 -8.57 -9.47 -9.01
N ALA A 388 -9.22 -10.64 -8.89
CA ALA A 388 -10.63 -10.75 -8.52
C ALA A 388 -10.90 -10.59 -7.02
N GLY A 389 -9.89 -10.22 -6.21
CA GLY A 389 -10.01 -10.02 -4.76
C GLY A 389 -9.98 -11.30 -3.93
N ARG A 390 -9.68 -12.46 -4.55
CA ARG A 390 -9.56 -13.76 -3.88
C ARG A 390 -8.13 -14.02 -3.43
N ARG A 391 -7.95 -14.63 -2.27
CA ARG A 391 -6.63 -14.83 -1.63
C ARG A 391 -6.59 -16.09 -0.78
N GLU A 392 -5.40 -16.68 -0.69
CA GLU A 392 -5.15 -17.82 0.18
C GLU A 392 -5.37 -17.45 1.65
N GLY A 393 -5.84 -18.41 2.46
CA GLY A 393 -6.10 -18.19 3.88
C GLY A 393 -7.39 -17.44 4.23
N ASP A 394 -8.15 -16.95 3.23
CA ASP A 394 -9.48 -16.36 3.44
C ASP A 394 -10.60 -17.33 3.02
N PRO A 395 -11.36 -17.91 3.97
CA PRO A 395 -12.43 -18.86 3.64
C PRO A 395 -13.55 -18.26 2.79
N ASN A 396 -13.86 -16.97 2.99
CA ASN A 396 -14.96 -16.30 2.32
C ASN A 396 -14.59 -15.87 0.89
N TYR A 397 -13.30 -15.62 0.64
CA TYR A 397 -12.77 -15.22 -0.67
C TYR A 397 -11.58 -16.11 -1.07
N HIS A 398 -11.74 -17.43 -0.94
CA HIS A 398 -10.70 -18.38 -1.30
C HIS A 398 -10.48 -18.41 -2.83
N PRO A 399 -9.25 -18.71 -3.31
CA PRO A 399 -8.98 -18.82 -4.73
C PRO A 399 -9.81 -19.95 -5.35
N VAL A 400 -10.42 -19.67 -6.49
CA VAL A 400 -11.21 -20.64 -7.26
C VAL A 400 -10.37 -21.12 -8.43
N LEU A 401 -10.08 -22.43 -8.44
CA LEU A 401 -9.33 -23.09 -9.49
C LEU A 401 -10.22 -24.17 -10.15
N PRO A 402 -10.20 -24.32 -11.48
CA PRO A 402 -10.99 -25.34 -12.15
C PRO A 402 -10.47 -26.77 -11.84
N TRP A 403 -11.16 -27.43 -10.90
CA TRP A 403 -11.24 -28.89 -10.65
C TRP A 403 -9.92 -29.56 -10.25
N VAL A 404 -9.76 -29.82 -8.95
CA VAL A 404 -8.46 -30.14 -8.35
C VAL A 404 -8.36 -31.58 -7.84
N VAL A 405 -9.43 -32.37 -7.73
CA VAL A 405 -9.35 -33.73 -7.16
C VAL A 405 -10.32 -34.69 -7.85
N ASP A 406 -9.83 -35.91 -8.11
CA ASP A 406 -10.67 -37.04 -8.51
C ASP A 406 -11.51 -37.53 -7.32
N PHE A 407 -12.84 -37.45 -7.40
CA PHE A 407 -13.75 -37.90 -6.34
C PHE A 407 -14.07 -39.40 -6.40
N THR A 408 -13.52 -40.14 -7.36
CA THR A 408 -13.75 -41.59 -7.49
C THR A 408 -13.08 -42.40 -6.38
N ILE A 409 -12.08 -41.82 -5.69
CA ILE A 409 -11.40 -42.43 -4.55
C ILE A 409 -11.25 -41.43 -3.39
N PRO A 410 -11.33 -41.89 -2.12
CA PRO A 410 -10.96 -41.06 -0.97
C PRO A 410 -9.52 -40.55 -1.14
N PHE A 411 -9.29 -39.25 -0.97
CA PHE A 411 -7.99 -38.60 -1.22
C PHE A 411 -7.46 -38.77 -2.66
N GLY A 412 -8.34 -38.60 -3.65
CA GLY A 412 -7.95 -38.77 -5.05
C GLY A 412 -6.80 -37.92 -5.54
N ARG A 413 -6.24 -38.32 -6.68
CA ARG A 413 -5.06 -37.67 -7.23
C ARG A 413 -5.36 -36.21 -7.57
N PHE A 414 -4.42 -35.33 -7.21
CA PHE A 414 -4.49 -33.93 -7.59
C PHE A 414 -4.32 -33.79 -9.11
N ARG A 415 -5.12 -32.92 -9.72
CA ARG A 415 -5.01 -32.65 -11.16
C ARG A 415 -3.68 -31.95 -11.47
N ASP A 416 -2.99 -32.44 -12.50
CA ASP A 416 -1.82 -31.74 -13.04
C ASP A 416 -2.26 -30.48 -13.80
N LEU A 417 -2.08 -29.32 -13.17
CA LEU A 417 -2.38 -28.04 -13.78
C LEU A 417 -1.38 -27.66 -14.88
N ARG A 418 -0.27 -28.36 -15.09
CA ARG A 418 0.63 -28.08 -16.24
C ARG A 418 0.01 -28.46 -17.58
N ARG A 419 -1.07 -29.24 -17.59
CA ARG A 419 -1.76 -29.71 -18.80
C ARG A 419 -3.21 -29.24 -18.86
N SER A 420 -3.67 -28.86 -20.06
CA SER A 420 -5.07 -28.46 -20.26
C SER A 420 -6.02 -29.65 -20.07
N LYS A 421 -7.30 -29.37 -19.75
CA LYS A 421 -8.33 -30.42 -19.61
C LYS A 421 -8.43 -31.29 -20.86
N PHE A 422 -8.29 -30.66 -22.02
CA PHE A 422 -8.34 -31.35 -23.30
C PHE A 422 -7.16 -32.30 -23.48
N ARG A 423 -5.91 -31.85 -23.20
CA ARG A 423 -4.72 -32.72 -23.28
C ARG A 423 -4.84 -33.94 -22.36
N LEU A 424 -5.39 -33.75 -21.16
CA LEU A 424 -5.59 -34.85 -20.20
C LEU A 424 -6.67 -35.84 -20.66
N ASN A 425 -7.79 -35.37 -21.22
CA ASN A 425 -8.93 -36.23 -21.56
C ASN A 425 -8.86 -36.86 -22.96
N LYS A 426 -8.22 -36.18 -23.92
CA LYS A 426 -8.24 -36.54 -25.35
C LYS A 426 -6.85 -36.85 -25.91
N GLY A 427 -5.80 -36.55 -25.17
CA GLY A 427 -4.42 -36.72 -25.59
C GLY A 427 -3.95 -35.64 -26.57
N ASP A 428 -2.64 -35.59 -26.79
CA ASP A 428 -2.00 -34.54 -27.59
C ASP A 428 -2.37 -34.64 -29.07
N LYS A 429 -2.46 -35.86 -29.63
CA LYS A 429 -2.80 -36.09 -31.05
C LYS A 429 -4.13 -35.45 -31.47
N GLN A 430 -5.15 -35.54 -30.63
CA GLN A 430 -6.46 -34.97 -30.94
C GLN A 430 -6.46 -33.44 -30.78
N LEU A 431 -5.62 -32.91 -29.89
CA LEU A 431 -5.47 -31.48 -29.70
C LEU A 431 -4.76 -30.86 -30.91
N ASP A 432 -3.68 -31.48 -31.36
CA ASP A 432 -2.91 -31.05 -32.53
C ASP A 432 -3.79 -31.04 -33.79
N PHE A 433 -4.57 -32.11 -34.01
CA PHE A 433 -5.53 -32.16 -35.11
C PHE A 433 -6.56 -31.02 -35.05
N THR A 434 -7.07 -30.70 -33.86
CA THR A 434 -8.04 -29.61 -33.69
C THR A 434 -7.41 -28.25 -34.01
N TYR A 435 -6.18 -28.01 -33.56
CA TYR A 435 -5.48 -26.76 -33.82
C TYR A 435 -5.09 -26.60 -35.28
N GLU A 436 -4.57 -27.64 -35.94
CA GLU A 436 -4.24 -27.59 -37.38
C GLU A 436 -5.50 -27.35 -38.22
N MET A 437 -6.60 -28.05 -37.96
CA MET A 437 -7.88 -27.81 -38.64
C MET A 437 -8.38 -26.37 -38.44
N THR A 438 -8.22 -25.81 -37.23
CA THR A 438 -8.63 -24.42 -36.93
C THR A 438 -7.73 -23.40 -37.64
N LYS A 439 -6.43 -23.68 -37.69
CA LYS A 439 -5.43 -22.86 -38.39
C LYS A 439 -5.68 -22.85 -39.90
N GLU A 440 -5.97 -24.00 -40.49
CA GLU A 440 -6.37 -24.12 -41.90
C GLU A 440 -7.67 -23.37 -42.19
N ALA A 441 -8.68 -23.50 -41.33
CA ALA A 441 -9.95 -22.78 -41.46
C ALA A 441 -9.77 -21.25 -41.38
N LEU A 442 -8.94 -20.76 -40.45
CA LEU A 442 -8.58 -19.35 -40.33
C LEU A 442 -7.82 -18.84 -41.57
N ALA A 443 -6.85 -19.61 -42.06
CA ALA A 443 -6.10 -19.26 -43.27
C ALA A 443 -7.01 -19.18 -44.51
N ALA A 444 -7.96 -20.11 -44.64
CA ALA A 444 -8.96 -20.10 -45.72
C ALA A 444 -9.92 -18.90 -45.61
N ALA A 445 -10.34 -18.51 -44.40
CA ALA A 445 -11.19 -17.34 -44.19
C ALA A 445 -10.49 -16.03 -44.58
N VAL A 446 -9.20 -15.89 -44.27
CA VAL A 446 -8.39 -14.72 -44.66
C VAL A 446 -8.16 -14.68 -46.18
N ALA A 447 -7.91 -15.83 -46.80
CA ALA A 447 -7.76 -15.93 -48.26
C ALA A 447 -9.05 -15.56 -49.01
N ASN A 448 -10.21 -15.93 -48.46
CA ASN A 448 -11.52 -15.62 -49.05
C ASN A 448 -11.99 -14.18 -48.79
N GLY A 449 -11.51 -13.52 -47.72
CA GLY A 449 -11.84 -12.12 -47.40
C GLY A 449 -11.07 -11.07 -48.22
N ALA A 450 -9.90 -11.42 -48.76
CA ALA A 450 -9.10 -10.53 -49.61
C ALA A 450 -9.61 -10.40 -51.06
N GLY A 451 -10.67 -11.13 -51.43
CA GLY A 451 -11.18 -11.23 -52.81
C GLY A 451 -12.38 -10.35 -53.17
N GLN A 452 -12.96 -9.57 -52.25
CA GLN A 452 -14.18 -8.76 -52.50
C GLN A 452 -13.95 -7.24 -52.54
N GLY A 453 -12.74 -6.79 -52.90
CA GLY A 453 -12.37 -5.37 -52.88
C GLY A 453 -12.00 -4.73 -54.23
N ILE A 454 -12.19 -5.41 -55.37
CA ILE A 454 -11.88 -4.84 -56.69
C ILE A 454 -12.92 -5.33 -57.69
N LEU A 455 -13.92 -4.49 -58.00
CA LEU A 455 -14.54 -4.25 -59.31
C LEU A 455 -15.86 -3.45 -59.13
N GLN A 456 -16.07 -2.46 -60.02
CA GLN A 456 -17.12 -1.41 -60.07
C GLN A 456 -16.77 -0.17 -59.23
N GLU A 457 -16.55 1.02 -59.78
CA GLU A 457 -17.27 1.68 -60.89
C GLU A 457 -16.35 2.20 -62.01
N THR A 458 -16.90 2.16 -63.22
CA THR A 458 -16.47 2.84 -64.45
C THR A 458 -16.77 4.33 -64.42
#